data_AF-A0A9Q6A879-F1
#
_entry.id   AF-A0A9Q6A879-F1
#
_cell.length_a   1.000
_cell.length_b   1.000
_cell.length_c   1.000
_cell.angle_alpha   90.00
_cell.angle_beta   90.00
_cell.angle_gamma   90.00
#
_symmetry.space_group_name_H-M   'P 1'
#
loop_
_entity.id
_entity.type
_entity.pdbx_description
1 polymer ?
#
loop_
_entity_poly.entity_id
_entity_poly.type
_entity_poly.pdbx_seq_one_letter_code
_entity_poly.pdbx_strand_id
1 'polypeptide(L)'
;MYYSYFPYPAQYREDPVLIQNLQKAINGEFSAVQCYRRLAELAHPADVRKQIEEIRRDEIRHLRDFSSLYGAITGKHIMPKQTEKCPDTFTRGLDAAFKDEQKTVDFYLRAAEETSNVKAKGIFTRAARDEQNHAVWFLYYLMDR
;
A
#
# COMPACT_ATOMS: atom_id res chain seq x y z
N MET A 1 27.31 33.97 -31.09
CA MET A 1 26.64 32.66 -31.08
C MET A 1 26.48 32.23 -29.63
N TYR A 2 25.25 32.24 -29.11
CA TYR A 2 24.96 31.84 -27.73
C TYR A 2 24.74 30.33 -27.70
N TYR A 3 25.64 29.59 -27.03
CA TYR A 3 25.45 28.17 -26.77
C TYR A 3 24.39 27.99 -25.67
N SER A 4 23.19 27.59 -26.08
CA SER A 4 22.14 27.13 -25.18
C SER A 4 22.55 25.81 -24.53
N TYR A 5 22.87 25.88 -23.24
CA TYR A 5 23.10 24.72 -22.38
C TYR A 5 21.78 23.98 -22.19
N PHE A 6 21.55 22.92 -22.95
CA PHE A 6 20.46 21.98 -22.68
C PHE A 6 20.82 21.20 -21.42
N PRO A 7 20.07 21.33 -20.30
CA PRO A 7 20.31 20.50 -19.15
C PRO A 7 19.87 19.08 -19.51
N TYR A 8 20.84 18.18 -19.59
CA TYR A 8 20.57 16.74 -19.64
C TYR A 8 19.62 16.38 -18.49
N PRO A 9 18.58 15.55 -18.72
CA PRO A 9 17.70 15.12 -17.64
C PRO A 9 18.57 14.47 -16.55
N ALA A 10 18.44 14.96 -15.32
CA ALA A 10 19.15 14.44 -14.18
C ALA A 10 18.98 12.92 -14.15
N GLN A 11 20.08 12.18 -14.29
CA GLN A 11 20.09 10.75 -14.01
C GLN A 11 19.49 10.56 -12.63
N TYR A 12 18.35 9.86 -12.55
CA TYR A 12 17.76 9.43 -11.29
C TYR A 12 18.85 8.65 -10.56
N ARG A 13 19.50 9.30 -9.57
CA ARG A 13 20.32 8.56 -8.61
C ARG A 13 19.38 7.55 -7.97
N GLU A 14 19.77 6.28 -7.98
CA GLU A 14 19.13 5.27 -7.15
C GLU A 14 19.03 5.84 -5.73
N ASP A 15 17.80 6.04 -5.25
CA ASP A 15 17.50 6.44 -3.89
C ASP A 15 17.28 5.14 -3.11
N PRO A 16 18.27 4.66 -2.34
CA PRO A 16 18.18 3.37 -1.67
C PRO A 16 17.03 3.33 -0.66
N VAL A 17 16.67 4.48 -0.08
CA VAL A 17 15.56 4.61 0.87
C VAL A 17 14.23 4.42 0.14
N LEU A 18 14.04 5.09 -1.00
CA LEU A 18 12.86 4.89 -1.84
C LEU A 18 12.71 3.43 -2.29
N ILE A 19 13.80 2.79 -2.73
CA ILE A 19 13.79 1.39 -3.16
C ILE A 19 13.37 0.47 -2.00
N GLN A 20 13.91 0.67 -0.80
CA GLN A 20 13.53 -0.09 0.39
C GLN A 20 12.06 0.14 0.78
N ASN A 21 11.61 1.39 0.76
CA ASN A 21 10.22 1.74 1.05
C ASN A 21 9.26 1.09 0.04
N LEU A 22 9.60 1.07 -1.25
CA LEU A 22 8.80 0.37 -2.27
C LEU A 22 8.76 -1.15 -2.04
N GLN A 23 9.89 -1.77 -1.70
CA GLN A 23 9.90 -3.21 -1.39
C GLN A 23 9.03 -3.55 -0.18
N LYS A 24 9.08 -2.70 0.85
CA LYS A 24 8.25 -2.86 2.05
C LYS A 24 6.76 -2.69 1.71
N ALA A 25 6.40 -1.65 0.96
CA ALA A 25 5.03 -1.41 0.51
C ALA A 25 4.49 -2.61 -0.29
N ILE A 26 5.25 -3.11 -1.28
CA ILE A 26 4.84 -4.25 -2.12
C ILE A 26 4.55 -5.51 -1.29
N ASN A 27 5.36 -5.80 -0.28
CA ASN A 27 5.13 -6.95 0.60
C ASN A 27 3.95 -6.74 1.57
N GLY A 28 3.79 -5.51 2.07
CA GLY A 28 2.66 -5.10 2.91
C GLY A 28 1.34 -5.26 2.15
N GLU A 29 1.22 -4.61 0.99
CA GLU A 29 0.05 -4.70 0.11
C GLU A 29 -0.28 -6.14 -0.28
N PHE A 30 0.73 -6.93 -0.63
CA PHE A 30 0.50 -8.33 -0.92
C PHE A 30 -0.05 -9.10 0.29
N SER A 31 0.43 -8.80 1.49
CA SER A 31 -0.10 -9.40 2.72
C SER A 31 -1.56 -8.98 2.97
N ALA A 32 -1.87 -7.70 2.80
CA ALA A 32 -3.23 -7.15 2.92
C ALA A 32 -4.20 -7.82 1.92
N VAL A 33 -3.82 -7.94 0.64
CA VAL A 33 -4.61 -8.64 -0.40
C VAL A 33 -4.98 -10.06 0.02
N GLN A 34 -4.02 -10.79 0.60
CA GLN A 34 -4.22 -12.18 1.02
C GLN A 34 -5.09 -12.26 2.28
N CYS A 35 -4.86 -11.37 3.24
CA CYS A 35 -5.61 -11.38 4.50
C CYS A 35 -7.04 -10.88 4.33
N TYR A 36 -7.28 -9.88 3.49
CA TYR A 36 -8.62 -9.34 3.26
C TYR A 36 -9.48 -10.27 2.43
N ARG A 37 -8.86 -11.12 1.58
CA ARG A 37 -9.57 -12.23 0.94
C ARG A 37 -10.17 -13.15 2.00
N ARG A 38 -9.33 -13.59 2.94
CA ARG A 38 -9.78 -14.48 4.01
C ARG A 38 -10.79 -13.80 4.92
N LEU A 39 -10.57 -12.52 5.23
CA LEU A 39 -11.48 -11.74 6.07
C LEU A 39 -12.87 -11.62 5.43
N ALA A 40 -12.93 -11.39 4.11
CA ALA A 40 -14.18 -11.37 3.36
C ALA A 40 -14.89 -12.74 3.36
N GLU A 41 -14.16 -13.85 3.30
CA GLU A 41 -14.72 -15.20 3.43
C GLU A 41 -15.34 -15.45 4.82
N LEU A 42 -14.82 -14.80 5.87
CA LEU A 42 -15.33 -14.88 7.25
C LEU A 42 -16.46 -13.88 7.56
N ALA A 43 -16.75 -12.96 6.64
CA ALA A 43 -17.65 -11.84 6.88
C ALA A 43 -19.13 -12.22 6.68
N HIS A 44 -19.94 -11.89 7.69
CA HIS A 44 -21.39 -11.83 7.63
C HIS A 44 -21.82 -10.52 8.30
N PRO A 45 -22.78 -9.73 7.78
CA PRO A 45 -23.66 -9.90 6.60
C PRO A 45 -23.00 -9.56 5.23
N ALA A 46 -23.77 -9.71 4.14
CA ALA A 46 -23.28 -9.59 2.76
C ALA A 46 -22.69 -8.20 2.41
N ASP A 47 -23.23 -7.13 2.99
CA ASP A 47 -22.74 -5.77 2.74
C ASP A 47 -21.35 -5.55 3.34
N VAL A 48 -21.08 -6.09 4.54
CA VAL A 48 -19.74 -6.06 5.15
C VAL A 48 -18.74 -6.82 4.28
N ARG A 49 -19.12 -8.01 3.80
CA ARG A 49 -18.29 -8.78 2.86
C ARG A 49 -17.99 -7.98 1.59
N LYS A 50 -19.00 -7.31 1.03
CA LYS A 50 -18.84 -6.49 -0.18
C LYS A 50 -17.86 -5.35 0.04
N GLN A 51 -17.96 -4.65 1.16
CA GLN A 51 -17.03 -3.56 1.50
C GLN A 51 -15.60 -4.07 1.68
N ILE A 52 -15.39 -5.21 2.34
CA ILE A 52 -14.05 -5.79 2.51
C ILE A 52 -13.45 -6.23 1.17
N GLU A 53 -14.27 -6.74 0.24
CA GLU A 53 -13.81 -7.02 -1.13
C GLU A 53 -13.55 -5.76 -1.95
N GLU A 54 -14.19 -4.62 -1.64
CA GLU A 54 -13.85 -3.31 -2.21
C GLU A 54 -12.47 -2.84 -1.74
N ILE A 55 -12.24 -2.84 -0.43
CA ILE A 55 -10.93 -2.53 0.19
C ILE A 55 -9.83 -3.42 -0.41
N ARG A 56 -10.08 -4.74 -0.49
CA ARG A 56 -9.13 -5.68 -1.12
C ARG A 56 -8.79 -5.32 -2.57
N ARG A 57 -9.73 -4.78 -3.35
CA ARG A 57 -9.46 -4.35 -4.73
C ARG A 57 -8.58 -3.10 -4.78
N ASP A 58 -8.72 -2.23 -3.79
CA ASP A 58 -7.84 -1.07 -3.62
C ASP A 58 -6.41 -1.53 -3.29
N GLU A 59 -6.21 -2.54 -2.43
CA GLU A 59 -4.87 -3.11 -2.17
C GLU A 59 -4.23 -3.76 -3.40
N ILE A 60 -5.03 -4.43 -4.24
CA ILE A 60 -4.54 -4.97 -5.52
C ILE A 60 -4.03 -3.84 -6.44
N ARG A 61 -4.71 -2.67 -6.42
CA ARG A 61 -4.29 -1.48 -7.16
C ARG A 61 -3.00 -0.91 -6.58
N HIS A 62 -2.90 -0.75 -5.25
CA HIS A 62 -1.70 -0.28 -4.57
C HIS A 62 -0.49 -1.19 -4.88
N LEU A 63 -0.66 -2.51 -4.74
CA LEU A 63 0.36 -3.49 -5.08
C LEU A 63 0.88 -3.32 -6.51
N ARG A 64 -0.03 -3.14 -7.47
CA ARG A 64 0.33 -2.93 -8.88
C ARG A 64 1.08 -1.63 -9.08
N ASP A 65 0.64 -0.54 -8.47
CA ASP A 65 1.24 0.79 -8.61
C ASP A 65 2.65 0.82 -8.03
N PHE A 66 2.85 0.27 -6.82
CA PHE A 66 4.18 0.17 -6.21
C PHE A 66 5.10 -0.76 -7.00
N SER A 67 4.61 -1.92 -7.45
CA SER A 67 5.41 -2.86 -8.27
C SER A 67 5.84 -2.24 -9.59
N SER A 68 4.94 -1.48 -10.24
CA SER A 68 5.23 -0.79 -11.50
C SER A 68 6.26 0.32 -11.30
N LEU A 69 6.15 1.08 -10.20
CA LEU A 69 7.11 2.12 -9.87
C LEU A 69 8.49 1.52 -9.53
N TYR A 70 8.54 0.44 -8.75
CA TYR A 70 9.77 -0.28 -8.44
C TYR A 70 10.48 -0.75 -9.70
N GLY A 71 9.76 -1.37 -10.63
CA GLY A 71 10.31 -1.81 -11.91
C GLY A 71 10.81 -0.65 -12.76
N ALA A 72 10.10 0.47 -12.79
CA ALA A 72 10.51 1.66 -13.53
C ALA A 72 11.80 2.30 -12.97
N ILE A 73 12.04 2.22 -11.65
CA ILE A 73 13.22 2.79 -11.00
C ILE A 73 14.43 1.84 -11.09
N THR A 74 14.21 0.55 -10.86
CA THR A 74 15.30 -0.42 -10.67
C THR A 74 15.59 -1.27 -11.90
N GLY A 75 14.70 -1.29 -12.89
CA GLY A 75 14.73 -2.22 -14.02
C GLY A 75 14.50 -3.69 -13.63
N LYS A 76 14.07 -3.96 -12.38
CA LYS A 76 13.91 -5.32 -11.83
C LYS A 76 12.45 -5.59 -11.47
N HIS A 77 12.07 -6.85 -11.54
CA HIS A 77 10.81 -7.34 -10.96
C HIS A 77 11.05 -7.88 -9.56
N ILE A 78 10.09 -7.62 -8.66
CA ILE A 78 10.05 -8.22 -7.34
C ILE A 78 8.95 -9.26 -7.29
N MET A 79 9.22 -10.39 -6.63
CA MET A 79 8.21 -11.37 -6.25
C MET A 79 7.74 -11.01 -4.84
N PRO A 80 6.49 -10.52 -4.68
CA PRO A 80 5.97 -10.15 -3.37
C PRO A 80 5.98 -11.35 -2.42
N LYS A 81 6.25 -11.10 -1.15
CA LYS A 81 6.22 -12.11 -0.09
C LYS A 81 5.20 -11.70 0.94
N GLN A 82 4.38 -12.66 1.36
CA GLN A 82 3.53 -12.46 2.51
C GLN A 82 4.41 -12.41 3.76
N THR A 83 4.42 -11.28 4.44
CA THR A 83 5.24 -11.04 5.63
C THR A 83 4.48 -11.32 6.92
N GLU A 84 3.15 -11.41 6.85
CA GLU A 84 2.29 -11.54 8.04
C GLU A 84 1.30 -12.70 7.92
N LYS A 85 1.01 -13.35 9.06
CA LYS A 85 0.01 -14.41 9.12
C LYS A 85 -1.39 -13.80 9.26
N CYS A 86 -2.29 -14.17 8.34
CA CYS A 86 -3.68 -13.72 8.41
C CYS A 86 -4.42 -14.37 9.58
N PRO A 87 -5.15 -13.59 10.41
CA PRO A 87 -5.95 -14.15 11.50
C PRO A 87 -7.03 -15.12 11.01
N ASP A 88 -7.36 -16.10 11.86
CA ASP A 88 -8.30 -17.18 11.52
C ASP A 88 -9.77 -16.87 11.91
N THR A 89 -10.04 -15.77 12.63
CA THR A 89 -11.39 -15.38 13.07
C THR A 89 -11.72 -13.95 12.64
N PHE A 90 -13.00 -13.67 12.40
CA PHE A 90 -13.45 -12.37 11.88
C PHE A 90 -13.05 -11.19 12.80
N THR A 91 -13.26 -11.29 14.11
CA THR A 91 -12.88 -10.24 15.09
C THR A 91 -11.41 -9.95 15.11
N ARG A 92 -10.57 -11.00 15.15
CA ARG A 92 -9.13 -10.82 15.15
C ARG A 92 -8.64 -10.30 13.81
N GLY A 93 -9.31 -10.66 12.73
CA GLY A 93 -9.05 -10.15 11.39
C GLY A 93 -9.34 -8.65 11.27
N LEU A 94 -10.48 -8.18 11.78
CA LEU A 94 -10.79 -6.73 11.80
C LEU A 94 -9.81 -5.94 12.69
N ASP A 95 -9.49 -6.42 13.89
CA ASP A 95 -8.53 -5.75 14.78
C ASP A 95 -7.12 -5.69 14.18
N ALA A 96 -6.69 -6.78 13.53
CA ALA A 96 -5.42 -6.80 12.81
C ALA A 96 -5.44 -5.83 11.61
N ALA A 97 -6.48 -5.88 10.78
CA ALA A 97 -6.63 -5.02 9.61
C ALA A 97 -6.64 -3.53 10.02
N PHE A 98 -7.44 -3.15 11.01
CA PHE A 98 -7.46 -1.77 11.53
C PHE A 98 -6.07 -1.29 11.97
N LYS A 99 -5.34 -2.12 12.73
CA LYS A 99 -3.99 -1.77 13.20
C LYS A 99 -2.97 -1.72 12.08
N ASP A 100 -3.10 -2.58 11.09
CA ASP A 100 -2.22 -2.61 9.93
C ASP A 100 -2.42 -1.36 9.10
N GLU A 101 -3.67 -1.05 8.73
CA GLU A 101 -4.01 0.15 7.97
C GLU A 101 -3.52 1.43 8.64
N GLN A 102 -3.73 1.60 9.95
CA GLN A 102 -3.24 2.77 10.68
C GLN A 102 -1.70 2.91 10.62
N LYS A 103 -0.97 1.80 10.71
CA LYS A 103 0.50 1.81 10.58
C LYS A 103 0.94 2.07 9.15
N THR A 104 0.18 1.58 8.18
CA THR A 104 0.44 1.76 6.75
C THR A 104 0.24 3.22 6.35
N VAL A 105 -0.77 3.91 6.88
CA VAL A 105 -0.92 5.39 6.76
C VAL A 105 0.36 6.10 7.21
N ASP A 106 0.81 5.86 8.45
CA ASP A 106 2.02 6.48 9.01
C ASP A 106 3.27 6.16 8.18
N PHE A 107 3.35 4.95 7.64
CA PHE A 107 4.45 4.54 6.78
C PHE A 107 4.42 5.28 5.44
N TYR A 108 3.28 5.32 4.75
CA TYR A 108 3.16 5.93 3.44
C TYR A 108 3.30 7.44 3.47
N LEU A 109 2.80 8.12 4.51
CA LEU A 109 3.03 9.56 4.67
C LEU A 109 4.52 9.87 4.83
N ARG A 110 5.23 9.13 5.70
CA ARG A 110 6.69 9.29 5.86
C ARG A 110 7.46 9.00 4.56
N ALA A 111 7.14 7.89 3.89
CA ALA A 111 7.79 7.53 2.63
C ALA A 111 7.56 8.60 1.53
N ALA A 112 6.40 9.25 1.53
CA ALA A 112 6.09 10.36 0.62
C ALA A 112 6.88 11.64 0.94
N GLU A 113 7.19 11.88 2.22
CA GLU A 113 7.99 13.03 2.68
C GLU A 113 9.49 12.83 2.44
N GLU A 114 9.99 11.61 2.60
CA GLU A 114 11.41 11.26 2.46
C GLU A 114 11.91 11.28 1.00
N THR A 115 11.01 11.08 0.03
CA THR A 115 11.42 10.95 -1.38
C THR A 115 11.35 12.27 -2.15
N SER A 116 12.38 12.51 -2.97
CA SER A 116 12.37 13.59 -3.98
C SER A 116 11.66 13.19 -5.28
N ASN A 117 11.31 11.91 -5.45
CA ASN A 117 10.63 11.44 -6.65
C ASN A 117 9.14 11.81 -6.60
N VAL A 118 8.75 12.80 -7.40
CA VAL A 118 7.38 13.34 -7.46
C VAL A 118 6.32 12.25 -7.74
N LYS A 119 6.63 11.27 -8.61
CA LYS A 119 5.72 10.17 -8.89
C LYS A 119 5.54 9.26 -7.68
N ALA A 120 6.65 8.92 -7.00
CA ALA A 120 6.61 8.12 -5.78
C ALA A 120 5.82 8.82 -4.68
N LYS A 121 6.12 10.10 -4.43
CA LYS A 121 5.39 10.94 -3.48
C LYS A 121 3.88 10.91 -3.74
N GLY A 122 3.47 11.11 -4.99
CA GLY A 122 2.06 11.06 -5.36
C GLY A 122 1.40 9.69 -5.15
N ILE A 123 2.10 8.60 -5.43
CA ILE A 123 1.57 7.24 -5.22
C ILE A 123 1.40 6.96 -3.72
N PHE A 124 2.45 7.18 -2.91
CA PHE A 124 2.37 6.99 -1.46
C PHE A 124 1.30 7.86 -0.80
N THR A 125 1.20 9.16 -1.16
CA THR A 125 0.17 10.03 -0.59
C THR A 125 -1.25 9.60 -0.94
N ARG A 126 -1.49 9.03 -2.13
CA ARG A 126 -2.82 8.51 -2.49
C ARG A 126 -3.14 7.23 -1.72
N ALA A 127 -2.23 6.27 -1.69
CA ALA A 127 -2.40 5.03 -0.92
C ALA A 127 -2.66 5.33 0.57
N ALA A 128 -1.92 6.26 1.18
CA ALA A 128 -2.15 6.67 2.56
C ALA A 128 -3.58 7.20 2.84
N ARG A 129 -4.23 7.81 1.85
CA ARG A 129 -5.62 8.29 2.00
C ARG A 129 -6.62 7.14 1.91
N ASP A 130 -6.36 6.21 1.02
CA ASP A 130 -7.15 4.99 0.85
C ASP A 130 -7.04 4.14 2.13
N GLU A 131 -5.82 3.90 2.64
CA GLU A 131 -5.56 3.18 3.91
C GLU A 131 -6.26 3.84 5.11
N GLN A 132 -6.27 5.17 5.17
CA GLN A 132 -6.98 5.87 6.25
C GLN A 132 -8.48 5.61 6.19
N ASN A 133 -9.07 5.54 4.99
CA ASN A 133 -10.47 5.18 4.79
C ASN A 133 -10.72 3.70 5.15
N HIS A 134 -9.82 2.80 4.76
CA HIS A 134 -9.88 1.39 5.12
C HIS A 134 -9.87 1.18 6.64
N ALA A 135 -8.97 1.87 7.35
CA ALA A 135 -8.92 1.87 8.81
C ALA A 135 -10.24 2.30 9.44
N VAL A 136 -10.89 3.35 8.91
CA VAL A 136 -12.19 3.82 9.41
C VAL A 136 -13.28 2.76 9.23
N TRP A 137 -13.32 2.06 8.09
CA TRP A 137 -14.26 0.95 7.88
C TRP A 137 -14.03 -0.21 8.84
N PHE A 138 -12.78 -0.63 9.01
CA PHE A 138 -12.46 -1.71 9.94
C PHE A 138 -12.80 -1.33 11.39
N LEU A 139 -12.56 -0.07 11.78
CA LEU A 139 -12.98 0.45 13.07
C LEU A 139 -14.51 0.42 13.23
N TYR A 140 -15.25 0.88 12.22
CA TYR A 140 -16.71 0.83 12.23
C TYR A 140 -17.23 -0.60 12.49
N TYR A 141 -16.70 -1.60 11.80
CA TYR A 141 -17.08 -3.01 12.00
C TYR A 141 -16.58 -3.63 13.33
N LEU A 142 -15.61 -3.01 14.00
CA LEU A 142 -15.23 -3.38 15.36
C LEU A 142 -16.21 -2.82 16.40
N MET A 143 -16.76 -1.62 16.15
CA MET A 143 -17.71 -0.96 17.06
C MET A 143 -19.14 -1.44 16.90
N ASP A 144 -19.54 -1.89 15.71
CA ASP A 144 -20.90 -2.37 15.40
C ASP A 144 -21.16 -3.80 15.93
N ARG A 145 -20.67 -4.08 17.14
CA ARG A 145 -20.71 -5.40 17.78
C ARG A 145 -21.43 -5.36 19.11
#